data_AF-A0A0H2Y898-F1
#
_entry.id   AF-A0A0H2Y898-F1
#
_cell.length_a   1.000
_cell.length_b   1.000
_cell.length_c   1.000
_cell.angle_alpha   90.00
_cell.angle_beta   90.00
_cell.angle_gamma   90.00
#
_symmetry.space_group_name_H-M   'P 1'
#
loop_
_entity.id
_entity.type
_entity.pdbx_description
1 polymer ?
#
loop_
_entity_poly.entity_id
_entity_poly.type
_entity_poly.pdbx_seq_one_letter_code
_entity_poly.pdbx_strand_id
1 'polypeptide(L)'
;MVTTAQPLMVLVPEDYQLELDVMILNKDVGFVLPGQAVEVKVDSFPYTRFGTLSGEVKHVSRDAMEDQQRGLVFPARIRLLSDTLMVEGKPVRLSAGMAINAEIKTGRRRVIDYLLSPLQQYQSEAMRER
;
A
#
# COMPACT_ATOMS: atom_id res chain seq x y z
N MET A 1 43.12 -7.76 -10.90
CA MET A 1 41.90 -6.96 -11.16
C MET A 1 40.78 -7.97 -11.40
N VAL A 2 39.77 -8.03 -10.52
CA VAL A 2 38.69 -9.02 -10.62
C VAL A 2 37.52 -8.37 -11.36
N THR A 3 37.13 -8.97 -12.48
CA THR A 3 36.07 -8.48 -13.37
C THR A 3 34.70 -8.73 -12.72
N THR A 4 33.91 -7.67 -12.61
CA THR A 4 32.57 -7.64 -12.03
C THR A 4 31.61 -8.58 -12.76
N ALA A 5 30.85 -9.38 -12.00
CA ALA A 5 29.79 -10.22 -12.52
C ALA A 5 28.71 -9.35 -13.20
N GLN A 6 28.52 -9.55 -14.51
CA GLN A 6 27.40 -8.96 -15.24
C GLN A 6 26.18 -9.87 -15.08
N PRO A 7 25.02 -9.35 -14.67
CA PRO A 7 23.82 -10.15 -14.54
C PRO A 7 23.38 -10.66 -15.92
N LEU A 8 23.47 -11.98 -16.10
CA LEU A 8 22.98 -12.71 -17.25
C LEU A 8 21.51 -13.06 -16.99
N MET A 9 20.61 -12.36 -17.67
CA MET A 9 19.18 -12.66 -17.80
C MET A 9 18.31 -12.43 -16.55
N VAL A 10 17.29 -11.58 -16.69
CA VAL A 10 16.21 -11.41 -15.70
C VAL A 10 15.00 -12.21 -16.19
N LEU A 11 14.69 -13.32 -15.53
CA LEU A 11 13.45 -14.06 -15.75
C LEU A 11 12.30 -13.26 -15.11
N VAL A 12 11.45 -12.65 -15.94
CA VAL A 12 10.20 -12.03 -15.49
C VAL A 12 9.10 -13.09 -15.61
N PRO A 13 8.46 -13.51 -14.50
CA PRO A 13 7.34 -14.46 -14.55
C PRO A 13 6.21 -13.94 -15.45
N GLU A 14 5.60 -14.82 -16.23
CA GLU A 14 4.48 -14.48 -17.14
C GLU A 14 3.24 -13.98 -16.37
N ASP A 15 3.08 -14.37 -15.10
CA ASP A 15 1.99 -13.96 -14.19
C ASP A 15 2.28 -12.65 -13.44
N TYR A 16 2.88 -11.67 -14.11
CA TYR A 16 3.19 -10.38 -13.49
C TYR A 16 1.90 -9.58 -13.24
N GLN A 17 1.32 -9.72 -12.04
CA GLN A 17 0.26 -8.82 -11.60
C GLN A 17 0.85 -7.42 -11.41
N LEU A 18 0.23 -6.42 -12.05
CA LEU A 18 0.67 -5.03 -11.91
C LEU A 18 0.49 -4.59 -10.45
N GLU A 19 1.61 -4.29 -9.80
CA GLU A 19 1.67 -3.76 -8.45
C GLU A 19 2.08 -2.30 -8.50
N LEU A 20 1.53 -1.52 -7.58
CA LEU A 20 1.86 -0.11 -7.43
C LEU A 20 2.80 0.05 -6.24
N ASP A 21 3.92 0.71 -6.48
CA ASP A 21 4.80 1.20 -5.43
C ASP A 21 4.35 2.61 -5.04
N VAL A 22 3.97 2.78 -3.78
CA VAL A 22 3.50 4.06 -3.24
C VAL A 22 4.30 4.45 -2.01
N MET A 23 4.41 5.76 -1.77
CA MET A 23 5.08 6.30 -0.59
C MET A 23 4.03 6.80 0.40
N ILE A 24 4.00 6.20 1.59
CA ILE A 24 3.13 6.61 2.68
C ILE A 24 3.86 7.63 3.55
N LEU A 25 3.19 8.72 3.92
CA LEU A 25 3.75 9.71 4.82
C LEU A 25 3.91 9.13 6.24
N ASN A 26 4.99 9.52 6.94
CA ASN A 26 5.25 9.07 8.31
C ASN A 26 4.07 9.25 9.28
N LYS A 27 3.31 10.34 9.13
CA LYS A 27 2.12 10.61 9.97
C LYS A 27 0.97 9.60 9.77
N ASP A 28 0.92 8.93 8.62
CA ASP A 28 -0.21 8.08 8.21
C ASP A 28 0.13 6.58 8.34
N VAL A 29 1.42 6.20 8.30
CA VAL A 29 1.86 4.79 8.26
C VAL A 29 1.31 3.94 9.41
N GLY A 30 1.14 4.53 10.60
CA GLY A 30 0.60 3.81 11.78
C GLY A 30 -0.83 3.30 11.62
N PHE A 31 -1.57 3.78 10.62
CA PHE A 31 -2.95 3.36 10.34
C PHE A 31 -3.08 2.52 9.08
N VAL A 32 -1.98 2.35 8.32
CA VAL A 32 -1.98 1.58 7.09
C VAL A 32 -1.59 0.14 7.38
N LEU A 33 -2.47 -0.79 7.02
CA LEU A 33 -2.29 -2.21 7.26
C LEU A 33 -2.51 -3.00 5.96
N PRO A 34 -1.79 -4.11 5.76
CA PRO A 34 -2.11 -5.06 4.69
C PRO A 34 -3.58 -5.49 4.73
N GLY A 35 -4.17 -5.69 3.56
CA GLY A 35 -5.58 -6.06 3.39
C GLY A 35 -6.56 -4.88 3.31
N GLN A 36 -6.10 -3.65 3.54
CA GLN A 36 -6.96 -2.48 3.40
C GLN A 36 -7.30 -2.21 1.93
N ALA A 37 -8.57 -1.89 1.67
CA ALA A 37 -9.03 -1.49 0.35
C ALA A 37 -8.42 -0.14 -0.06
N VAL A 38 -8.06 -0.01 -1.32
CA VAL A 38 -7.45 1.18 -1.92
C VAL A 38 -8.26 1.60 -3.15
N GLU A 39 -8.51 2.90 -3.28
CA GLU A 39 -8.91 3.50 -4.55
C GLU A 39 -7.71 4.16 -5.23
N VAL A 40 -7.47 3.85 -6.49
CA VAL A 40 -6.34 4.36 -7.26
C VAL A 40 -6.85 5.29 -8.36
N LYS A 41 -6.39 6.53 -8.33
CA LYS A 41 -6.64 7.57 -9.32
C LYS A 41 -5.42 7.65 -10.23
N VAL A 42 -5.63 7.62 -11.55
CA VAL A 42 -4.56 7.70 -12.53
C VAL A 42 -4.48 9.13 -13.05
N ASP A 43 -3.32 9.78 -12.94
CA ASP A 43 -3.21 11.21 -13.23
C ASP A 43 -3.45 11.52 -14.71
N SER A 44 -3.10 10.59 -15.59
CA SER A 44 -3.35 10.69 -17.04
C SER A 44 -4.83 10.55 -17.41
N PHE A 45 -5.70 10.07 -16.50
CA PHE A 45 -7.12 9.85 -16.74
C PHE A 45 -7.96 10.47 -15.60
N PRO A 46 -8.55 11.66 -15.79
CA PRO A 46 -9.35 12.31 -14.78
C PRO A 46 -10.43 11.38 -14.18
N TYR A 47 -10.30 11.09 -12.89
CA TYR A 47 -11.16 10.12 -12.21
C TYR A 47 -12.64 10.52 -12.19
N THR A 48 -12.94 11.82 -12.27
CA THR A 48 -14.31 12.33 -12.37
C THR A 48 -15.01 11.92 -13.66
N ARG A 49 -14.25 11.62 -14.72
CA ARG A 49 -14.77 11.18 -16.02
C ARG A 49 -14.63 9.68 -16.23
N PHE A 50 -13.52 9.09 -15.80
CA PHE A 50 -13.16 7.70 -16.13
C PHE A 50 -13.18 6.74 -14.93
N GLY A 51 -13.46 7.25 -13.73
CA GLY A 51 -13.50 6.47 -12.50
C GLY A 51 -12.13 6.20 -11.89
N THR A 52 -12.09 5.23 -10.98
CA THR A 52 -10.89 4.80 -10.26
C THR A 52 -10.69 3.30 -10.41
N LEU A 53 -9.48 2.84 -10.14
CA LEU A 53 -9.21 1.42 -10.00
C LEU A 53 -9.31 1.03 -8.53
N SER A 54 -9.73 -0.21 -8.29
CA SER A 54 -9.73 -0.79 -6.95
C SER A 54 -8.46 -1.60 -6.74
N GLY A 55 -7.91 -1.51 -5.53
CA GLY A 55 -6.74 -2.25 -5.11
C GLY A 55 -6.80 -2.64 -3.64
N GLU A 56 -5.75 -3.31 -3.19
CA GLU A 56 -5.58 -3.77 -1.83
C GLU A 56 -4.12 -3.58 -1.41
N VAL A 57 -3.90 -3.09 -0.19
CA VAL A 57 -2.55 -2.98 0.38
C VAL A 57 -1.99 -4.39 0.54
N LYS A 58 -0.95 -4.73 -0.22
CA LYS A 58 -0.27 -6.03 -0.11
C LYS A 58 0.76 -6.01 1.01
N HIS A 59 1.54 -4.94 1.08
CA HIS A 59 2.64 -4.82 2.03
C HIS A 59 2.93 -3.35 2.35
N VAL A 60 3.39 -3.10 3.56
CA VAL A 60 3.93 -1.81 4.01
C VAL A 60 5.30 -2.08 4.61
N SER A 61 6.32 -1.41 4.09
CA SER A 61 7.68 -1.49 4.61
C SER A 61 7.70 -0.97 6.05
N ARG A 62 8.48 -1.63 6.90
CA ARG A 62 8.79 -1.15 8.26
C ARG A 62 9.94 -0.14 8.26
N ASP A 63 10.70 -0.11 7.18
CA ASP A 63 11.86 0.76 7.03
C ASP A 63 11.44 2.04 6.32
N ALA A 64 11.74 3.16 6.97
CA ALA A 64 11.55 4.49 6.39
C ALA A 64 12.65 4.80 5.39
N MET A 65 12.30 5.53 4.34
CA MET A 65 13.21 6.13 3.37
C MET A 65 13.15 7.64 3.48
N GLU A 66 14.27 8.30 3.20
CA GLU A 66 14.35 9.75 3.17
C GLU A 66 13.91 10.27 1.79
N ASP A 67 12.88 11.10 1.77
CA ASP A 67 12.41 11.85 0.60
C ASP A 67 12.74 13.33 0.78
N GLN A 68 13.35 13.94 -0.24
CA GLN A 68 13.86 15.32 -0.18
C GLN A 68 12.77 16.37 0.10
N GLN A 69 11.53 16.09 -0.27
CA GLN A 69 10.43 17.04 -0.13
C GLN A 69 9.49 16.69 1.03
N ARG A 70 9.35 15.39 1.33
CA ARG A 70 8.35 14.87 2.27
C ARG A 70 8.96 14.40 3.60
N GLY A 71 10.28 14.37 3.71
CA GLY A 71 10.99 13.81 4.86
C GLY A 71 10.90 12.28 4.86
N LEU A 72 10.69 11.68 6.04
CA LEU A 72 10.56 10.22 6.14
C LEU A 72 9.26 9.73 5.51
N VAL A 73 9.38 8.78 4.60
CA VAL A 73 8.28 8.08 3.94
C VAL A 73 8.45 6.57 4.05
N PHE A 74 7.34 5.85 3.98
CA PHE A 74 7.30 4.40 4.09
C PHE A 74 6.82 3.80 2.78
N PRO A 75 7.67 3.07 2.04
CA PRO A 75 7.26 2.38 0.83
C PRO A 75 6.17 1.35 1.15
N ALA A 76 5.16 1.29 0.30
CA ALA A 76 4.13 0.27 0.36
C ALA A 76 3.78 -0.20 -1.05
N ARG A 77 3.26 -1.43 -1.09
CA ARG A 77 2.90 -2.12 -2.31
C ARG A 77 1.41 -2.38 -2.34
N ILE A 78 0.77 -2.00 -3.43
CA ILE A 78 -0.67 -2.15 -3.62
C ILE A 78 -0.88 -3.08 -4.80
N ARG A 79 -1.67 -4.13 -4.58
CA ARG A 79 -2.13 -5.03 -5.64
C ARG A 79 -3.39 -4.45 -6.25
N LEU A 80 -3.41 -4.28 -7.57
CA LEU A 80 -4.63 -3.91 -8.29
C LEU A 80 -5.56 -5.11 -8.42
N LEU A 81 -6.87 -4.89 -8.25
CA LEU A 81 -7.89 -5.89 -8.54
C LEU A 81 -8.17 -5.98 -10.05
N SER A 82 -7.97 -4.86 -10.75
CA SER A 82 -7.96 -4.76 -12.20
C SER A 82 -6.98 -3.66 -12.60
N ASP A 83 -6.21 -3.90 -13.67
CA ASP A 83 -5.29 -2.96 -14.28
C ASP A 83 -5.89 -2.26 -15.51
N THR A 84 -7.20 -2.37 -15.70
CA THR A 84 -7.89 -1.87 -16.89
C THR A 84 -8.92 -0.81 -16.49
N LEU A 85 -8.86 0.35 -17.15
CA LEU A 85 -9.80 1.47 -17.01
C LEU A 85 -10.66 1.60 -18.27
N MET A 86 -11.93 2.00 -18.12
CA MET A 86 -12.80 2.28 -19.26
C MET A 86 -12.66 3.74 -19.67
N VAL A 87 -12.00 3.99 -20.80
CA VAL A 87 -11.76 5.33 -21.34
C VAL A 87 -12.53 5.47 -22.65
N GLU A 88 -13.55 6.34 -22.66
CA GLU A 88 -14.42 6.57 -23.82
C GLU A 88 -15.01 5.26 -24.42
N GLY A 89 -15.39 4.32 -23.54
CA GLY A 89 -15.95 3.03 -23.92
C GLY A 89 -14.92 1.99 -24.38
N LYS A 90 -13.63 2.30 -24.34
CA LYS A 90 -12.55 1.36 -24.67
C LYS A 90 -11.80 0.92 -23.42
N PRO A 91 -11.50 -0.37 -23.25
CA PRO A 91 -10.63 -0.84 -22.17
C PRO A 91 -9.20 -0.37 -22.43
N VAL A 92 -8.62 0.35 -21.48
CA VAL A 92 -7.24 0.83 -21.49
C VAL A 92 -6.51 0.23 -20.32
N ARG A 93 -5.45 -0.52 -20.60
CA ARG A 93 -4.58 -1.12 -19.58
C ARG A 93 -3.59 -0.07 -19.06
N LEU A 94 -3.37 -0.05 -17.76
CA LEU A 94 -2.33 0.77 -17.16
C LEU A 94 -0.95 0.24 -17.55
N SER A 95 -0.04 1.18 -17.78
CA SER A 95 1.36 0.89 -18.09
C SER A 95 2.27 1.38 -16.97
N ALA A 96 3.41 0.72 -16.81
CA ALA A 96 4.45 1.17 -15.90
C ALA A 96 4.91 2.61 -16.23
N GLY A 97 5.24 3.38 -15.19
CA GLY A 97 5.66 4.77 -15.32
C GLY A 97 4.53 5.81 -15.30
N MET A 98 3.26 5.38 -15.25
CA MET A 98 2.13 6.30 -15.03
C MET A 98 2.14 6.83 -13.60
N ALA A 99 1.91 8.13 -13.45
CA ALA A 99 1.69 8.75 -12.15
C ALA A 99 0.28 8.42 -11.63
N ILE A 100 0.22 8.03 -10.36
CA ILE A 100 -1.02 7.63 -9.69
C ILE A 100 -1.09 8.23 -8.29
N ASN A 101 -2.32 8.38 -7.81
CA ASN A 101 -2.64 8.74 -6.44
C ASN A 101 -3.48 7.62 -5.82
N ALA A 102 -2.99 7.03 -4.73
CA ALA A 102 -3.66 5.94 -4.04
C ALA A 102 -4.29 6.42 -2.73
N GLU A 103 -5.59 6.19 -2.56
CA GLU A 103 -6.36 6.52 -1.36
C GLU A 103 -6.67 5.23 -0.60
N ILE A 104 -5.96 5.01 0.51
CA ILE A 104 -6.11 3.83 1.35
C ILE A 104 -7.24 4.05 2.36
N LYS A 105 -8.20 3.12 2.40
CA LYS A 105 -9.34 3.16 3.33
C LYS A 105 -8.92 2.60 4.70
N THR A 106 -8.41 3.46 5.57
CA THR A 106 -7.84 3.08 6.88
C THR A 106 -8.85 2.76 7.99
N GLY A 107 -10.15 2.62 7.67
CA GLY A 107 -11.19 2.06 8.55
C GLY A 107 -11.10 2.46 10.03
N ARG A 108 -11.56 3.66 10.40
CA ARG A 108 -11.54 4.22 11.78
C ARG A 108 -12.29 3.42 12.87
N ARG A 109 -12.71 2.17 12.64
CA ARG A 109 -13.79 1.55 13.42
C ARG A 109 -13.35 0.95 14.76
N ARG A 110 -12.07 0.68 15.03
CA ARG A 110 -11.65 0.02 16.29
C ARG A 110 -10.27 0.45 16.83
N VAL A 111 -10.05 1.75 17.04
CA VAL A 111 -8.91 2.20 17.87
C VAL A 111 -9.07 1.75 19.33
N ILE A 112 -10.31 1.50 19.76
CA ILE A 112 -10.63 1.03 21.11
C ILE A 112 -10.00 -0.33 21.44
N ASP A 113 -9.78 -1.21 20.45
CA ASP A 113 -9.16 -2.52 20.69
C ASP A 113 -7.68 -2.40 21.06
N TYR A 114 -6.97 -1.37 20.57
CA TYR A 114 -5.58 -1.11 20.94
C TYR A 114 -5.44 -0.36 22.28
N LEU A 115 -6.37 0.54 22.59
CA LEU A 115 -6.40 1.30 23.85
C LEU A 115 -6.86 0.47 25.05
N LEU A 116 -7.73 -0.54 24.85
CA LEU A 116 -8.22 -1.41 25.92
C LEU A 116 -7.30 -2.60 26.23
N SER A 117 -6.22 -2.81 25.46
CA SER A 117 -5.28 -3.91 25.69
C SER A 117 -4.64 -3.97 27.10
N PRO A 118 -4.37 -2.87 27.83
CA PRO A 118 -3.76 -2.99 29.16
C PRO A 118 -4.78 -3.28 30.28
N LEU A 119 -6.09 -3.17 30.05
CA LEU A 119 -7.09 -3.37 31.11
C LEU A 119 -7.38 -4.86 31.39
N GLN A 120 -6.95 -5.77 30.51
CA GLN A 120 -7.11 -7.22 30.73
C GLN A 120 -6.03 -7.83 31.64
N GLN A 121 -4.85 -7.22 31.76
CA GLN A 121 -3.78 -7.75 32.63
C GLN A 121 -4.06 -7.54 34.12
N TYR A 122 -4.81 -6.48 34.48
CA TYR A 122 -5.13 -6.19 35.89
C TYR A 122 -6.23 -7.09 36.48
N GLN A 123 -7.02 -7.79 35.67
CA GLN A 123 -8.04 -8.71 36.19
C GLN A 123 -7.48 -10.11 36.52
N SER A 124 -6.38 -10.52 35.88
CA SER A 124 -5.80 -11.85 36.14
C SER A 124 -4.89 -11.91 37.38
N GLU A 125 -4.33 -10.79 37.84
CA GLU A 125 -3.50 -10.77 39.06
C GLU A 125 -4.34 -10.70 40.36
N ALA A 126 -5.55 -10.12 40.32
CA ALA A 126 -6.43 -10.02 41.49
C ALA A 126 -7.08 -11.37 41.90
N MET A 127 -6.96 -12.41 41.07
CA MET A 127 -7.53 -13.75 41.30
C MET A 127 -6.48 -14.81 41.68
N ARG A 128 -5.23 -14.41 41.95
CA ARG A 128 -4.15 -15.34 42.32
C ARG A 128 -3.58 -15.15 43.72
N GLU A 129 -4.20 -14.33 44.55
CA GLU A 129 -3.79 -14.16 45.94
C GLU A 129 -4.98 -14.43 46.88
N ARG A 130 -5.29 -15.72 47.06
CA ARG A 130 -5.70 -16.35 48.33
C ARG A 130 -5.25 -17.80 48.34
#